data_AF-A0A954A650-F1
#
_entry.id   AF-A0A954A650-F1
#
_cell.length_a   1.000
_cell.length_b   1.000
_cell.length_c   1.000
_cell.angle_alpha   90.00
_cell.angle_beta   90.00
_cell.angle_gamma   90.00
#
_symmetry.space_group_name_H-M   'P 1'
#
loop_
_entity.id
_entity.type
_entity.pdbx_description
1 polymer ?
#
loop_
_entity_poly.entity_id
_entity_poly.type
_entity_poly.pdbx_seq_one_letter_code
_entity_poly.pdbx_strand_id
1 'polypeptide(L)'
;MLRRRPPRSVWIAAVIVVAVAILAATVVFLDIPAPDDRHLRLVPVSVPSRTNGYAAFDTLLQRVWPIGVRRAQVEASLLGDRGSALREQFLAEWDDVTAFEHFVPPVREKSADPIFVHGEGITQLVTARATTRRARGDHHAALADYLALVRIGHEIASQNSDSFRASGANRIKATGLLGIRELAMEDRLDAKTIVDARTRLAERRWELGDVESVVRCEYHLDSRLILDASSDRSSGLLKPNLTRQGFVQYCDTILGEARGPQSDTAEQWARTFAEHLGSWRAVFRANSTGDQLLLHGMSIVDTQRWIMLEDRATDIALALSLFRQDRGRNATSLAELVPEFLESLPEDPFDLAPLEFDPESGVVHRPEATIPVAPSQQDQRPR
;
A
#
# COMPACT_ATOMS: atom_id res chain seq x y z
N MET A 1 -5.03 71.21 -3.42
CA MET A 1 -4.44 70.26 -4.39
C MET A 1 -5.56 69.60 -5.19
N LEU A 2 -5.77 70.04 -6.43
CA LEU A 2 -6.78 69.45 -7.34
C LEU A 2 -6.24 68.13 -7.90
N ARG A 3 -6.78 66.99 -7.46
CA ARG A 3 -6.50 65.68 -8.08
C ARG A 3 -7.02 65.70 -9.51
N ARG A 4 -6.12 65.79 -10.49
CA ARG A 4 -6.45 65.60 -11.90
C ARG A 4 -7.06 64.21 -12.06
N ARG A 5 -8.30 64.14 -12.57
CA ARG A 5 -8.92 62.86 -12.90
C ARG A 5 -8.09 62.21 -14.01
N PRO A 6 -7.81 60.90 -13.92
CA PRO A 6 -7.11 60.21 -14.99
C PRO A 6 -7.91 60.31 -16.30
N PRO A 7 -7.24 60.47 -17.45
CA PRO A 7 -7.91 60.58 -18.74
C PRO A 7 -8.74 59.32 -19.04
N ARG A 8 -9.88 59.47 -19.74
CA ARG A 8 -10.83 58.38 -20.05
C ARG A 8 -10.17 57.16 -20.71
N SER A 9 -9.08 57.38 -21.46
CA SER A 9 -8.29 56.30 -22.08
C SER A 9 -7.69 55.33 -21.06
N VAL A 10 -7.29 55.81 -19.87
CA VAL A 10 -6.74 54.96 -18.79
C VAL A 10 -7.81 54.04 -18.21
N TRP A 11 -9.04 54.54 -18.07
CA TRP A 11 -10.17 53.72 -17.61
C TRP A 11 -10.55 52.64 -18.62
N ILE A 12 -10.58 52.98 -19.91
CA ILE A 12 -10.87 52.01 -20.98
C ILE A 12 -9.78 50.93 -21.02
N ALA A 13 -8.50 51.31 -20.94
CA ALA A 13 -7.40 50.36 -20.89
C ALA A 13 -7.48 49.44 -19.66
N ALA A 14 -7.81 49.98 -18.48
CA ALA A 14 -7.97 49.19 -17.26
C ALA A 14 -9.13 48.18 -17.38
N VAL A 15 -10.28 48.59 -17.94
CA VAL A 15 -11.43 47.69 -18.15
C VAL A 15 -11.09 46.59 -19.15
N ILE A 16 -10.38 46.91 -20.24
CA ILE A 16 -9.95 45.91 -21.23
C ILE A 16 -8.99 44.91 -20.60
N VAL A 17 -8.01 45.37 -19.82
CA VAL A 17 -7.06 44.48 -19.12
C VAL A 17 -7.78 43.55 -18.15
N VAL A 18 -8.74 44.07 -17.38
CA VAL A 18 -9.56 43.25 -16.47
C VAL A 18 -10.42 42.26 -17.24
N ALA A 19 -11.08 42.66 -18.33
CA ALA A 19 -11.90 41.78 -19.15
C ALA A 19 -11.08 40.66 -19.81
N VAL A 20 -9.88 40.97 -20.32
CA VAL A 20 -8.95 39.98 -20.88
C VAL A 20 -8.44 39.05 -19.78
N ALA A 21 -8.13 39.56 -18.59
CA ALA A 21 -7.73 38.73 -17.45
C ALA A 21 -8.85 37.79 -17.00
N ILE A 22 -10.09 38.27 -16.93
CA ILE A 22 -11.26 37.45 -16.62
C ILE A 22 -11.46 36.40 -17.70
N LEU A 23 -11.41 36.77 -18.99
CA LEU A 23 -11.57 35.83 -20.10
C LEU A 23 -10.46 34.78 -20.11
N ALA A 24 -9.21 35.19 -19.89
CA ALA A 24 -8.07 34.28 -19.79
C ALA A 24 -8.22 33.33 -18.59
N ALA A 25 -8.60 33.83 -17.41
CA ALA A 25 -8.89 32.98 -16.27
C ALA A 25 -10.05 32.02 -16.59
N THR A 26 -11.11 32.51 -17.22
CA THR A 26 -12.28 31.72 -17.61
C THR A 26 -11.89 30.61 -18.61
N VAL A 27 -11.05 30.89 -19.60
CA VAL A 27 -10.56 29.90 -20.58
C VAL A 27 -9.61 28.89 -19.93
N VAL A 28 -8.76 29.33 -19.00
CA VAL A 28 -7.84 28.44 -18.25
C VAL A 28 -8.60 27.53 -17.28
N PHE A 29 -9.71 28.00 -16.69
CA PHE A 29 -10.53 27.24 -15.73
C PHE A 29 -11.74 26.52 -16.34
N LEU A 30 -12.07 26.74 -17.63
CA LEU A 30 -13.17 26.11 -18.37
C LEU A 30 -12.69 25.29 -19.58
N ASP A 31 -11.58 24.57 -19.46
CA ASP A 31 -11.16 23.60 -20.48
C ASP A 31 -12.20 22.49 -20.70
N ILE A 32 -12.80 21.99 -19.61
CA ILE A 32 -13.95 21.07 -19.55
C ILE A 32 -14.69 21.26 -18.20
N PRO A 33 -15.94 20.75 -18.02
CA PRO A 33 -16.58 20.71 -16.71
C PRO A 33 -15.71 20.01 -15.66
N ALA A 34 -15.77 20.47 -14.40
CA ALA A 34 -15.07 19.83 -13.31
C ALA A 34 -15.48 18.33 -13.21
N PRO A 35 -14.52 17.39 -13.14
CA PRO A 35 -14.83 15.97 -13.04
C PRO A 35 -15.47 15.63 -11.69
N ASP A 36 -16.11 14.46 -11.60
CA ASP A 36 -16.55 13.90 -10.32
C ASP A 36 -15.33 13.54 -9.47
N ASP A 37 -15.04 14.36 -8.46
CA ASP A 37 -13.87 14.20 -7.59
C ASP A 37 -14.12 13.26 -6.39
N ARG A 38 -15.16 12.41 -6.40
CA ARG A 38 -15.48 11.56 -5.24
C ARG A 38 -14.33 10.64 -4.76
N HIS A 39 -13.40 10.30 -5.65
CA HIS A 39 -12.19 9.49 -5.35
C HIS A 39 -10.94 10.35 -5.07
N LEU A 40 -11.12 11.67 -5.11
CA LEU A 40 -10.09 12.69 -5.05
C LEU A 40 -10.36 13.61 -3.85
N ARG A 41 -9.58 13.47 -2.77
CA ARG A 41 -9.74 14.33 -1.59
C ARG A 41 -8.86 15.57 -1.69
N LEU A 42 -9.46 16.73 -1.90
CA LEU A 42 -8.76 18.02 -1.83
C LEU A 42 -8.48 18.39 -0.36
N VAL A 43 -7.21 18.52 0.01
CA VAL A 43 -6.82 18.95 1.36
C VAL A 43 -6.36 20.43 1.31
N PRO A 44 -6.82 21.33 2.20
CA PRO A 44 -6.30 22.69 2.26
C PRO A 44 -4.87 22.73 2.81
N VAL A 45 -3.97 23.48 2.20
CA VAL A 45 -2.59 23.63 2.71
C VAL A 45 -2.56 24.63 3.87
N SER A 46 -2.27 24.18 5.09
CA SER A 46 -1.80 25.07 6.17
C SER A 46 -0.66 24.43 6.95
N VAL A 47 0.57 24.47 6.44
CA VAL A 47 1.74 24.06 7.24
C VAL A 47 2.90 25.05 7.05
N PRO A 48 3.26 25.83 8.08
CA PRO A 48 4.48 26.64 8.09
C PRO A 48 5.74 25.77 8.02
N SER A 49 6.78 26.23 7.31
CA SER A 49 8.05 25.52 7.09
C SER A 49 8.82 25.12 8.37
N ARG A 50 8.51 25.77 9.49
CA ARG A 50 9.12 25.56 10.82
C ARG A 50 8.54 24.36 11.56
N THR A 51 7.41 23.84 11.08
CA THR A 51 6.75 22.61 11.54
C THR A 51 6.94 21.46 10.57
N ASN A 52 7.90 21.57 9.65
CA ASN A 52 8.36 20.44 8.85
C ASN A 52 8.93 19.37 9.80
N GLY A 53 8.33 18.18 9.79
CA GLY A 53 8.73 17.03 10.61
C GLY A 53 10.21 16.65 10.48
N TYR A 54 10.88 17.07 9.40
CA TYR A 54 12.32 16.84 9.18
C TYR A 54 13.21 17.52 10.23
N ALA A 55 12.89 18.73 10.69
CA ALA A 55 13.69 19.44 11.72
C ALA A 55 13.47 18.86 13.13
N ALA A 56 12.27 18.36 13.42
CA ALA A 56 11.96 17.66 14.65
C ALA A 56 12.62 16.27 14.69
N PHE A 57 12.66 15.58 13.55
CA PHE A 57 13.33 14.30 13.36
C PHE A 57 14.86 14.39 13.56
N ASP A 58 15.52 15.40 12.99
CA ASP A 58 16.95 15.63 13.19
C ASP A 58 17.29 15.92 14.67
N THR A 59 16.41 16.63 15.37
CA THR A 59 16.51 16.89 16.82
C THR A 59 16.27 15.63 17.67
N LEU A 60 15.36 14.74 17.24
CA LEU A 60 15.05 13.49 17.95
C LEU A 60 16.17 12.44 17.75
N LEU A 61 16.71 12.33 16.53
CA LEU A 61 17.86 11.49 16.21
C LEU A 61 19.09 11.89 17.04
N GLN A 62 19.35 13.20 17.18
CA GLN A 62 20.44 13.71 18.03
C GLN A 62 20.23 13.46 19.52
N ARG A 63 18.97 13.27 19.97
CA ARG A 63 18.62 12.96 21.37
C ARG A 63 18.64 11.47 21.71
N VAL A 64 18.17 10.61 20.80
CA VAL A 64 18.10 9.16 21.03
C VAL A 64 19.43 8.47 20.68
N TRP A 65 20.21 9.02 19.74
CA TRP A 65 21.52 8.52 19.36
C TRP A 65 22.57 9.66 19.34
N PRO A 66 23.15 10.04 20.48
CA PRO A 66 24.15 11.08 20.52
C PRO A 66 25.40 10.65 19.76
N ILE A 67 25.70 11.39 18.69
CA ILE A 67 26.98 11.57 17.97
C ILE A 67 27.98 10.42 18.18
N GLY A 68 27.98 9.43 17.28
CA GLY A 68 29.09 8.47 17.19
C GLY A 68 28.94 7.36 16.17
N VAL A 69 27.73 6.84 15.95
CA VAL A 69 27.51 5.72 15.04
C VAL A 69 26.89 6.24 13.75
N ARG A 70 27.67 6.27 12.66
CA ARG A 70 27.18 6.71 11.35
C ARG A 70 26.18 5.67 10.82
N ARG A 71 25.08 6.13 10.21
CA ARG A 71 24.08 5.32 9.48
C ARG A 71 24.70 4.19 8.64
N ALA A 72 25.78 4.50 7.92
CA ALA A 72 26.53 3.54 7.11
C ALA A 72 27.21 2.40 7.91
N GLN A 73 27.57 2.61 9.18
CA GLN A 73 28.08 1.55 10.06
C GLN A 73 26.98 0.62 10.56
N VAL A 74 25.75 1.09 10.74
CA VAL A 74 24.63 0.23 11.17
C VAL A 74 24.09 -0.58 10.00
N GLU A 75 23.91 0.04 8.84
CA GLU A 75 23.57 -0.65 7.59
C GLU A 75 24.68 -1.67 7.20
N ALA A 76 25.96 -1.32 7.35
CA ALA A 76 27.08 -2.25 7.15
C ALA A 76 27.25 -3.30 8.26
N SER A 77 26.75 -3.05 9.47
CA SER A 77 26.76 -4.06 10.53
C SER A 77 25.65 -5.07 10.29
N LEU A 78 24.39 -4.64 10.13
CA LEU A 78 23.24 -5.54 9.91
C LEU A 78 23.37 -6.42 8.65
N LEU A 79 24.16 -5.99 7.65
CA LEU A 79 24.39 -6.72 6.40
C LEU A 79 25.76 -7.44 6.32
N GLY A 80 26.55 -7.51 7.41
CA GLY A 80 27.86 -8.19 7.44
C GLY A 80 28.17 -8.95 8.74
N ASP A 81 29.29 -9.67 8.77
CA ASP A 81 29.69 -10.59 9.86
C ASP A 81 29.77 -9.99 11.28
N ARG A 82 29.81 -8.65 11.41
CA ARG A 82 29.72 -7.98 12.73
C ARG A 82 28.30 -7.74 13.22
N GLY A 83 27.30 -7.66 12.33
CA GLY A 83 25.91 -7.55 12.76
C GLY A 83 25.30 -8.87 13.13
N SER A 84 25.86 -10.02 12.73
CA SER A 84 25.40 -11.31 13.25
C SER A 84 25.64 -11.42 14.76
N ALA A 85 26.82 -11.01 15.26
CA ALA A 85 27.13 -11.00 16.69
C ALA A 85 26.29 -9.99 17.50
N LEU A 86 26.09 -8.78 16.97
CA LEU A 86 25.20 -7.77 17.59
C LEU A 86 23.73 -8.20 17.53
N ARG A 87 23.29 -8.84 16.45
CA ARG A 87 21.94 -9.41 16.30
C ARG A 87 21.74 -10.56 17.27
N GLU A 88 22.71 -11.47 17.44
CA GLU A 88 22.63 -12.54 18.43
C GLU A 88 22.62 -12.02 19.86
N GLN A 89 23.45 -11.03 20.20
CA GLN A 89 23.45 -10.41 21.52
C GLN A 89 22.11 -9.70 21.81
N PHE A 90 21.59 -8.96 20.84
CA PHE A 90 20.31 -8.29 20.94
C PHE A 90 19.13 -9.28 21.03
N LEU A 91 19.16 -10.37 20.26
CA LEU A 91 18.16 -11.45 20.34
C LEU A 91 18.24 -12.23 21.66
N ALA A 92 19.42 -12.33 22.28
CA ALA A 92 19.60 -12.95 23.59
C ALA A 92 19.10 -12.07 24.75
N GLU A 93 19.12 -10.74 24.58
CA GLU A 93 18.61 -9.77 25.57
C GLU A 93 17.11 -9.45 25.37
N TRP A 94 16.55 -9.72 24.18
CA TRP A 94 15.18 -9.39 23.77
C TRP A 94 14.22 -10.58 23.87
N ASP A 95 14.03 -11.07 25.09
CA ASP A 95 13.04 -12.13 25.37
C ASP A 95 11.61 -11.62 25.54
N ASP A 96 11.43 -10.31 25.79
CA ASP A 96 10.12 -9.74 26.09
C ASP A 96 9.44 -9.11 24.85
N VAL A 97 8.27 -9.62 24.49
CA VAL A 97 7.40 -9.06 23.44
C VAL A 97 6.80 -7.71 23.90
N THR A 98 6.71 -7.42 25.19
CA THR A 98 6.13 -6.14 25.67
C THR A 98 7.03 -4.92 25.41
N ALA A 99 8.35 -5.08 25.35
CA ALA A 99 9.26 -4.00 24.95
C ALA A 99 8.95 -3.51 23.52
N PHE A 100 8.43 -4.39 22.66
CA PHE A 100 7.97 -4.07 21.33
C PHE A 100 6.66 -3.24 21.35
N GLU A 101 5.73 -3.55 22.26
CA GLU A 101 4.48 -2.79 22.42
C GLU A 101 4.70 -1.34 22.87
N HIS A 102 5.83 -1.07 23.52
CA HIS A 102 6.25 0.29 23.88
C HIS A 102 6.85 1.10 22.72
N PHE A 103 7.20 0.45 21.59
CA PHE A 103 7.81 1.10 20.43
C PHE A 103 6.77 1.59 19.38
N VAL A 104 5.55 1.04 19.42
CA VAL A 104 4.44 1.40 18.52
C VAL A 104 3.81 2.78 18.85
N PRO A 105 3.67 3.21 20.12
CA PRO A 105 3.00 4.47 20.46
C PRO A 105 3.65 5.77 19.94
N PRO A 106 4.99 5.95 19.85
CA PRO A 106 5.58 7.21 19.39
C PRO A 106 5.37 7.49 17.88
N VAL A 107 5.06 6.47 17.08
CA VAL A 107 4.81 6.62 15.63
C VAL A 107 3.50 7.36 15.34
N ARG A 108 2.61 7.47 16.34
CA ARG A 108 1.26 8.03 16.22
C ARG A 108 1.22 9.52 15.88
N GLU A 109 2.27 10.30 16.16
CA GLU A 109 2.05 11.74 16.29
C GLU A 109 2.56 12.71 15.20
N LYS A 110 3.58 12.47 14.34
CA LYS A 110 4.01 13.58 13.44
C LYS A 110 4.96 13.43 12.24
N SER A 111 5.22 12.26 11.63
CA SER A 111 5.98 12.24 10.36
C SER A 111 5.69 11.04 9.46
N ALA A 112 5.69 11.28 8.15
CA ALA A 112 5.32 10.31 7.11
C ALA A 112 6.43 9.30 6.75
N ASP A 113 7.68 9.53 7.17
CA ASP A 113 8.86 8.78 6.70
C ASP A 113 9.50 7.71 7.63
N PRO A 114 9.22 7.59 8.95
CA PRO A 114 9.90 6.59 9.79
C PRO A 114 9.45 5.14 9.53
N ILE A 115 8.25 4.92 8.99
CA ILE A 115 7.62 3.59 8.96
C ILE A 115 8.30 2.63 7.99
N PHE A 116 8.82 3.11 6.86
CA PHE A 116 9.46 2.22 5.88
C PHE A 116 10.81 1.71 6.39
N VAL A 117 11.66 2.61 6.87
CA VAL A 117 13.01 2.26 7.35
C VAL A 117 12.96 1.50 8.68
N HIS A 118 12.08 1.89 9.61
CA HIS A 118 11.96 1.17 10.88
C HIS A 118 11.10 -0.09 10.78
N GLY A 119 10.10 -0.11 9.90
CA GLY A 119 9.25 -1.29 9.66
C GLY A 119 10.04 -2.44 9.07
N GLU A 120 10.95 -2.16 8.12
CA GLU A 120 11.83 -3.19 7.56
C GLU A 120 12.80 -3.75 8.62
N GLY A 121 13.43 -2.89 9.42
CA GLY A 121 14.31 -3.32 10.52
C GLY A 121 13.58 -4.19 11.56
N ILE A 122 12.37 -3.77 11.97
CA ILE A 122 11.51 -4.54 12.88
C ILE A 122 11.16 -5.91 12.29
N THR A 123 10.73 -5.93 11.03
CA THR A 123 10.36 -7.17 10.33
C THR A 123 11.52 -8.14 10.30
N GLN A 124 12.71 -7.66 9.94
CA GLN A 124 13.92 -8.48 9.89
C GLN A 124 14.30 -9.03 11.26
N LEU A 125 14.22 -8.22 12.32
CA LEU A 125 14.54 -8.63 13.69
C LEU A 125 13.57 -9.67 14.23
N VAL A 126 12.26 -9.44 14.11
CA VAL A 126 11.24 -10.39 14.59
C VAL A 126 11.29 -11.68 13.78
N THR A 127 11.48 -11.59 12.46
CA THR A 127 11.68 -12.78 11.61
C THR A 127 12.93 -13.55 12.04
N ALA A 128 14.04 -12.86 12.33
CA ALA A 128 15.24 -13.51 12.86
C ALA A 128 14.95 -14.33 14.12
N ARG A 129 14.26 -13.69 15.07
CA ARG A 129 13.92 -14.31 16.36
C ARG A 129 13.03 -15.53 16.16
N ALA A 130 11.99 -15.40 15.33
CA ALA A 130 11.07 -16.47 15.01
C ALA A 130 11.80 -17.64 14.34
N THR A 131 12.69 -17.38 13.37
CA THR A 131 13.52 -18.41 12.72
C THR A 131 14.46 -19.09 13.71
N THR A 132 15.10 -18.34 14.62
CA THR A 132 15.97 -18.92 15.66
C THR A 132 15.18 -19.79 16.64
N ARG A 133 13.98 -19.36 17.06
CA ARG A 133 13.09 -20.13 17.95
C ARG A 133 12.61 -21.42 17.27
N ARG A 134 12.16 -21.33 16.01
CA ARG A 134 11.82 -22.48 15.17
C ARG A 134 12.98 -23.46 15.04
N ALA A 135 14.19 -22.97 14.74
CA ALA A 135 15.38 -23.83 14.62
C ALA A 135 15.75 -24.56 15.93
N ARG A 136 15.37 -24.00 17.09
CA ARG A 136 15.55 -24.64 18.41
C ARG A 136 14.40 -25.58 18.80
N GLY A 137 13.39 -25.73 17.95
CA GLY A 137 12.20 -26.54 18.20
C GLY A 137 11.07 -25.82 18.96
N ASP A 138 11.22 -24.54 19.27
CA ASP A 138 10.19 -23.74 19.94
C ASP A 138 9.23 -23.11 18.93
N HIS A 139 8.37 -23.96 18.36
CA HIS A 139 7.42 -23.58 17.32
C HIS A 139 6.30 -22.66 17.86
N HIS A 140 5.94 -22.78 19.15
CA HIS A 140 4.93 -21.91 19.77
C HIS A 140 5.43 -20.47 19.90
N ALA A 141 6.67 -20.28 20.37
CA ALA A 141 7.23 -18.94 20.46
C ALA A 141 7.50 -18.33 19.08
N ALA A 142 7.92 -19.14 18.10
CA ALA A 142 8.04 -18.70 16.71
C ALA A 142 6.68 -18.26 16.12
N LEU A 143 5.63 -19.03 16.36
CA LEU A 143 4.27 -18.68 15.93
C LEU A 143 3.80 -17.36 16.56
N ALA A 144 4.06 -17.15 17.85
CA ALA A 144 3.71 -15.92 18.54
C ALA A 144 4.41 -14.70 17.92
N ASP A 145 5.67 -14.83 17.50
CA ASP A 145 6.41 -13.77 16.81
C ASP A 145 5.82 -13.43 15.44
N TYR A 146 5.46 -14.44 14.65
CA TYR A 146 4.83 -14.21 13.35
C TYR A 146 3.42 -13.62 13.47
N LEU A 147 2.62 -14.08 14.44
CA LEU A 147 1.32 -13.47 14.77
C LEU A 147 1.47 -12.01 15.22
N ALA A 148 2.56 -11.67 15.91
CA ALA A 148 2.86 -10.28 16.25
C ALA A 148 3.08 -9.44 14.98
N LEU A 149 3.85 -9.93 14.00
CA LEU A 149 4.02 -9.24 12.71
C LEU A 149 2.69 -9.01 11.98
N VAL A 150 1.82 -10.03 11.92
CA VAL A 150 0.49 -9.88 11.32
C VAL A 150 -0.30 -8.79 12.02
N ARG A 151 -0.32 -8.80 13.36
CA ARG A 151 -1.01 -7.78 14.16
C ARG A 151 -0.47 -6.38 13.91
N ILE A 152 0.85 -6.21 13.93
CA ILE A 152 1.52 -4.92 13.71
C ILE A 152 1.18 -4.36 12.34
N GLY A 153 1.33 -5.19 11.30
CA GLY A 153 1.00 -4.77 9.94
C GLY A 153 -0.46 -4.37 9.82
N HIS A 154 -1.38 -5.16 10.36
CA HIS A 154 -2.80 -4.80 10.37
C HIS A 154 -3.11 -3.51 11.14
N GLU A 155 -2.55 -3.34 12.35
CA GLU A 155 -2.75 -2.14 13.18
C GLU A 155 -2.21 -0.87 12.50
N ILE A 156 -1.04 -0.92 11.85
CA ILE A 156 -0.48 0.24 11.14
C ILE A 156 -1.38 0.62 9.97
N ALA A 157 -1.85 -0.38 9.22
CA ALA A 157 -2.59 -0.15 7.99
C ALA A 157 -4.05 0.31 8.26
N SER A 158 -4.68 -0.17 9.34
CA SER A 158 -6.03 0.26 9.77
C SER A 158 -6.12 1.72 10.24
N GLN A 159 -5.00 2.38 10.56
CA GLN A 159 -4.97 3.75 11.10
C GLN A 159 -5.20 4.85 10.04
N ASN A 160 -6.05 4.61 9.03
CA ASN A 160 -6.24 5.48 7.86
C ASN A 160 -4.91 5.92 7.27
N SER A 161 -4.03 4.95 7.11
CA SER A 161 -2.67 5.22 6.71
C SER A 161 -2.65 5.48 5.21
N ASP A 162 -2.06 6.62 4.88
CA ASP A 162 -1.50 6.99 3.60
C ASP A 162 -0.94 5.73 2.83
N SER A 163 -1.08 5.68 1.50
CA SER A 163 -0.86 4.44 0.71
C SER A 163 0.54 3.85 0.87
N PHE A 164 1.53 4.71 1.18
CA PHE A 164 2.89 4.32 1.46
C PHE A 164 3.01 3.53 2.76
N ARG A 165 2.41 4.03 3.84
CA ARG A 165 2.32 3.32 5.12
C ARG A 165 1.54 2.03 4.98
N ALA A 166 0.45 2.02 4.22
CA ALA A 166 -0.31 0.82 3.93
C ALA A 166 0.58 -0.24 3.25
N SER A 167 1.37 0.15 2.24
CA SER A 167 2.31 -0.75 1.55
C SER A 167 3.40 -1.30 2.48
N GLY A 168 4.00 -0.45 3.32
CA GLY A 168 4.96 -0.90 4.33
C GLY A 168 4.35 -1.89 5.32
N ALA A 169 3.20 -1.55 5.88
CA ALA A 169 2.45 -2.37 6.82
C ALA A 169 2.02 -3.72 6.24
N ASN A 170 1.66 -3.71 4.96
CA ASN A 170 1.38 -4.88 4.16
C ASN A 170 2.55 -5.85 4.09
N ARG A 171 3.76 -5.37 3.80
CA ARG A 171 4.96 -6.22 3.80
C ARG A 171 5.25 -6.83 5.17
N ILE A 172 5.05 -6.07 6.25
CA ILE A 172 5.18 -6.57 7.63
C ILE A 172 4.21 -7.73 7.86
N LYS A 173 2.92 -7.51 7.56
CA LYS A 173 1.87 -8.52 7.73
C LYS A 173 2.15 -9.76 6.89
N ALA A 174 2.50 -9.59 5.61
CA ALA A 174 2.79 -10.69 4.71
C ALA A 174 3.94 -11.57 5.20
N THR A 175 4.99 -10.94 5.74
CA THR A 175 6.12 -11.70 6.33
C THR A 175 5.66 -12.57 7.50
N GLY A 176 4.76 -12.05 8.34
CA GLY A 176 4.11 -12.82 9.40
C GLY A 176 3.31 -14.01 8.86
N LEU A 177 2.45 -13.76 7.86
CA LEU A 177 1.62 -14.81 7.23
C LEU A 177 2.47 -15.94 6.63
N LEU A 178 3.52 -15.58 5.88
CA LEU A 178 4.46 -16.54 5.31
C LEU A 178 5.10 -17.44 6.39
N GLY A 179 5.56 -16.84 7.49
CA GLY A 179 6.13 -17.59 8.61
C GLY A 179 5.13 -18.51 9.31
N ILE A 180 3.87 -18.08 9.47
CA ILE A 180 2.80 -18.93 10.01
C ILE A 180 2.54 -20.12 9.09
N ARG A 181 2.47 -19.88 7.76
CA ARG A 181 2.26 -20.93 6.77
C ARG A 181 3.39 -21.96 6.81
N GLU A 182 4.64 -21.52 6.90
CA GLU A 182 5.78 -22.42 7.03
C GLU A 182 5.69 -23.29 8.29
N LEU A 183 5.30 -22.72 9.43
CA LEU A 183 5.09 -23.49 10.67
C LEU A 183 3.93 -24.48 10.56
N ALA A 184 2.83 -24.11 9.90
CA ALA A 184 1.68 -24.99 9.69
C ALA A 184 2.05 -26.24 8.88
N MET A 185 2.98 -26.11 7.93
CA MET A 185 3.43 -27.22 7.09
C MET A 185 4.35 -28.22 7.81
N GLU A 186 4.90 -27.87 8.98
CA GLU A 186 5.81 -28.74 9.73
C GLU A 186 5.12 -29.72 10.68
N ASP A 187 3.80 -29.57 10.92
CA ASP A 187 3.00 -30.36 11.87
C ASP A 187 3.57 -30.43 13.29
N ARG A 188 4.22 -29.36 13.73
CA ARG A 188 4.82 -29.24 15.08
C ARG A 188 3.93 -28.50 16.08
N LEU A 189 2.89 -27.84 15.60
CA LEU A 189 1.92 -27.11 16.42
C LEU A 189 0.77 -28.03 16.81
N ASP A 190 0.33 -28.00 18.07
CA ASP A 190 -0.87 -28.75 18.46
C ASP A 190 -2.16 -28.10 17.93
N ALA A 191 -3.23 -28.91 17.83
CA ALA A 191 -4.52 -28.46 17.30
C ALA A 191 -5.11 -27.24 18.03
N LYS A 192 -4.96 -27.13 19.35
CA LYS A 192 -5.47 -25.99 20.12
C LYS A 192 -4.72 -24.71 19.74
N THR A 193 -3.41 -24.80 19.60
CA THR A 193 -2.58 -23.67 19.14
C THR A 193 -2.96 -23.23 17.72
N ILE A 194 -3.23 -24.17 16.82
CA ILE A 194 -3.65 -23.83 15.45
C ILE A 194 -5.02 -23.14 15.46
N VAL A 195 -5.99 -23.62 16.24
CA VAL A 195 -7.33 -22.99 16.36
C VAL A 195 -7.24 -21.57 16.94
N ASP A 196 -6.41 -21.34 17.96
CA ASP A 196 -6.18 -19.99 18.50
C ASP A 196 -5.56 -19.05 17.44
N ALA A 197 -4.55 -19.52 16.70
CA ALA A 197 -3.94 -18.74 15.64
C ALA A 197 -4.94 -18.34 14.55
N ARG A 198 -5.78 -19.28 14.09
CA ARG A 198 -6.83 -19.00 13.10
C ARG A 198 -7.84 -17.98 13.59
N THR A 199 -8.25 -18.08 14.85
CA THR A 199 -9.17 -17.11 15.48
C THR A 199 -8.57 -15.70 15.45
N ARG A 200 -7.30 -15.55 15.84
CA ARG A 200 -6.60 -14.25 15.83
C ARG A 200 -6.38 -13.70 14.42
N LEU A 201 -6.16 -14.56 13.43
CA LEU A 201 -6.03 -14.15 12.03
C LEU A 201 -7.37 -13.68 11.46
N ALA A 202 -8.48 -14.35 11.80
CA ALA A 202 -9.81 -13.97 11.34
C ALA A 202 -10.21 -12.55 11.78
N GLU A 203 -9.87 -12.17 13.02
CA GLU A 203 -10.07 -10.79 13.55
C GLU A 203 -9.28 -9.70 12.80
N ARG A 204 -8.30 -10.09 11.99
CA ARG A 204 -7.33 -9.19 11.33
C ARG A 204 -7.30 -9.38 9.83
N ARG A 205 -8.32 -10.03 9.27
CA ARG A 205 -8.45 -10.25 7.83
C ARG A 205 -8.73 -8.92 7.13
N TRP A 206 -8.12 -8.73 5.97
CA TRP A 206 -8.42 -7.59 5.11
C TRP A 206 -9.76 -7.75 4.40
N GLU A 207 -10.52 -6.66 4.34
CA GLU A 207 -11.72 -6.57 3.52
C GLU A 207 -11.46 -5.74 2.25
N LEU A 208 -12.26 -5.95 1.21
CA LEU A 208 -12.11 -5.21 -0.05
C LEU A 208 -12.24 -3.69 0.15
N GLY A 209 -13.07 -3.26 1.11
CA GLY A 209 -13.23 -1.85 1.47
C GLY A 209 -11.93 -1.20 1.97
N ASP A 210 -11.02 -1.99 2.56
CA ASP A 210 -9.73 -1.50 3.01
C ASP A 210 -8.82 -1.16 1.83
N VAL A 211 -8.85 -1.96 0.75
CA VAL A 211 -8.10 -1.70 -0.48
C VAL A 211 -8.53 -0.37 -1.10
N GLU A 212 -9.83 -0.08 -1.11
CA GLU A 212 -10.36 1.18 -1.63
C GLU A 212 -9.87 2.38 -0.83
N SER A 213 -9.74 2.23 0.50
CA SER A 213 -9.26 3.31 1.38
C SER A 213 -7.80 3.68 1.08
N VAL A 214 -6.99 2.69 0.72
CA VAL A 214 -5.56 2.84 0.39
C VAL A 214 -5.36 3.50 -0.98
N VAL A 215 -6.26 3.27 -1.92
CA VAL A 215 -6.20 3.84 -3.27
C VAL A 215 -6.74 5.27 -3.33
N ARG A 216 -7.42 5.76 -2.29
CA ARG A 216 -7.87 7.16 -2.24
C ARG A 216 -6.68 8.11 -2.15
N CYS A 217 -6.44 8.85 -3.22
CA CYS A 217 -5.43 9.90 -3.23
C CYS A 217 -5.94 11.18 -2.58
N GLU A 218 -5.14 11.72 -1.66
CA GLU A 218 -5.26 13.12 -1.27
C GLU A 218 -4.29 13.95 -2.11
N TYR A 219 -4.78 15.08 -2.62
CA TYR A 219 -3.98 15.94 -3.50
C TYR A 219 -4.23 17.41 -3.20
N HIS A 220 -3.25 18.23 -3.59
CA HIS A 220 -3.33 19.67 -3.56
C HIS A 220 -3.22 20.20 -4.98
N LEU A 221 -4.16 21.08 -5.35
CA LEU A 221 -4.07 21.87 -6.56
C LEU A 221 -3.31 23.16 -6.22
N ASP A 222 -2.11 23.35 -6.79
CA ASP A 222 -1.35 24.57 -6.60
C ASP A 222 -1.75 25.61 -7.66
N SER A 223 -2.62 26.54 -7.28
CA SER A 223 -3.10 27.59 -8.18
C SER A 223 -1.98 28.50 -8.70
N ARG A 224 -0.82 28.56 -8.03
CA ARG A 224 0.32 29.37 -8.50
C ARG A 224 1.04 28.68 -9.66
N LEU A 225 1.17 27.36 -9.61
CA LEU A 225 1.77 26.59 -10.70
C LEU A 225 0.91 26.60 -11.97
N ILE A 226 -0.42 26.65 -11.83
CA ILE A 226 -1.35 26.82 -12.95
C ILE A 226 -1.08 28.15 -13.67
N LEU A 227 -0.82 29.22 -12.91
CA LEU A 227 -0.52 30.55 -13.46
C LEU A 227 0.89 30.61 -14.08
N ASP A 228 1.89 30.02 -13.44
CA ASP A 228 3.27 29.98 -13.97
C ASP A 228 3.37 29.14 -15.24
N ALA A 229 2.71 27.97 -15.28
CA ALA A 229 2.63 27.14 -16.48
C ALA A 229 1.83 27.77 -17.62
N SER A 230 0.93 28.72 -17.34
CA SER A 230 0.26 29.48 -18.41
C SER A 230 1.17 30.52 -19.07
N SER A 231 2.29 30.87 -18.43
CA SER A 231 3.21 31.91 -18.88
C SER A 231 4.37 31.39 -19.74
N ASP A 232 4.71 30.10 -19.63
CA ASP A 232 5.69 29.45 -20.48
C ASP A 232 5.02 28.99 -21.78
N ARG A 233 5.50 29.50 -22.92
CA ARG A 233 4.91 29.21 -24.24
C ARG A 233 5.11 27.75 -24.67
N SER A 234 6.00 27.03 -24.00
CA SER A 234 6.20 25.59 -24.20
C SER A 234 5.18 24.73 -23.45
N SER A 235 4.51 25.27 -22.43
CA SER A 235 3.49 24.57 -21.61
C SER A 235 2.06 24.93 -21.98
N GLY A 236 1.82 25.37 -23.23
CA GLY A 236 0.53 25.81 -23.77
C GLY A 236 -0.64 24.82 -23.74
N LEU A 237 -0.60 23.78 -22.92
CA LEU A 237 -1.61 22.72 -22.82
C LEU A 237 -1.80 22.20 -21.39
N LEU A 238 -1.46 22.96 -20.36
CA LEU A 238 -1.82 22.59 -18.99
C LEU A 238 -3.32 22.87 -18.81
N LYS A 239 -4.14 21.87 -19.14
CA LYS A 239 -5.60 21.86 -19.07
C LYS A 239 -6.00 21.26 -17.71
N PRO A 240 -6.28 22.10 -16.68
CA PRO A 240 -6.34 21.62 -15.30
C PRO A 240 -7.48 20.63 -15.08
N ASN A 241 -8.68 20.88 -15.62
CA ASN A 241 -9.77 19.91 -15.45
C ASN A 241 -9.57 18.68 -16.32
N LEU A 242 -8.97 18.79 -17.51
CA LEU A 242 -8.60 17.62 -18.31
C LEU A 242 -7.57 16.74 -17.59
N THR A 243 -6.58 17.36 -16.94
CA THR A 243 -5.56 16.65 -16.16
C THR A 243 -6.18 16.02 -14.91
N ARG A 244 -7.10 16.73 -14.24
CA ARG A 244 -7.93 16.16 -13.16
C ARG A 244 -8.78 15.00 -13.63
N GLN A 245 -9.44 15.12 -14.78
CA GLN A 245 -10.26 14.07 -15.36
C GLN A 245 -9.41 12.83 -15.67
N GLY A 246 -8.23 13.00 -16.26
CA GLY A 246 -7.29 11.90 -16.48
C GLY A 246 -6.87 11.23 -15.17
N PHE A 247 -6.65 12.01 -14.10
CA PHE A 247 -6.31 11.45 -12.79
C PHE A 247 -7.49 10.73 -12.11
N VAL A 248 -8.71 11.26 -12.22
CA VAL A 248 -9.93 10.56 -11.77
C VAL A 248 -10.10 9.25 -12.52
N GLN A 249 -9.99 9.27 -13.85
CA GLN A 249 -10.08 8.07 -14.67
C GLN A 249 -9.01 7.03 -14.30
N TYR A 250 -7.80 7.48 -14.00
CA TYR A 250 -6.73 6.61 -13.51
C TYR A 250 -7.10 5.95 -12.16
N CYS A 251 -7.56 6.74 -11.19
CA CYS A 251 -8.00 6.23 -9.90
C CYS A 251 -9.19 5.28 -10.04
N ASP A 252 -10.19 5.62 -10.86
CA ASP A 252 -11.35 4.78 -11.16
C ASP A 252 -10.93 3.46 -11.81
N THR A 253 -9.94 3.50 -12.72
CA THR A 253 -9.39 2.29 -13.35
C THR A 253 -8.71 1.41 -12.31
N ILE A 254 -7.84 1.97 -11.47
CA ILE A 254 -7.16 1.23 -10.40
C ILE A 254 -8.17 0.62 -9.42
N LEU A 255 -9.19 1.38 -9.01
CA LEU A 255 -10.25 0.88 -8.14
C LEU A 255 -11.10 -0.20 -8.80
N GLY A 256 -11.39 -0.04 -10.09
CA GLY A 256 -12.08 -1.06 -10.89
C GLY A 256 -11.28 -2.36 -10.94
N GLU A 257 -9.97 -2.28 -11.15
CA GLU A 257 -9.09 -3.44 -11.13
C GLU A 257 -8.88 -4.03 -9.75
N ALA A 258 -8.83 -3.21 -8.70
CA ALA A 258 -8.79 -3.72 -7.33
C ALA A 258 -10.01 -4.62 -7.02
N ARG A 259 -11.17 -4.32 -7.64
CA ARG A 259 -12.43 -5.05 -7.46
C ARG A 259 -12.65 -6.21 -8.43
N GLY A 260 -11.92 -6.29 -9.54
CA GLY A 260 -12.19 -7.23 -10.63
C GLY A 260 -10.94 -7.86 -11.21
N PRO A 261 -11.03 -8.84 -12.12
CA PRO A 261 -9.84 -9.50 -12.68
C PRO A 261 -8.84 -8.48 -13.25
N GLN A 262 -7.54 -8.74 -13.02
CA GLN A 262 -6.47 -7.88 -13.55
C GLN A 262 -6.62 -7.76 -15.07
N SER A 263 -6.50 -6.53 -15.58
CA SER A 263 -6.66 -6.24 -17.00
C SER A 263 -5.43 -5.56 -17.56
N ASP A 264 -5.17 -5.71 -18.86
CA ASP A 264 -4.07 -4.99 -19.54
C ASP A 264 -4.25 -3.46 -19.49
N THR A 265 -5.45 -3.00 -19.10
CA THR A 265 -5.84 -1.59 -19.08
C THR A 265 -5.03 -0.79 -18.07
N ALA A 266 -4.81 -1.26 -16.84
CA ALA A 266 -4.00 -0.49 -15.89
C ALA A 266 -2.53 -0.44 -16.28
N GLU A 267 -1.97 -1.48 -16.92
CA GLU A 267 -0.60 -1.43 -17.43
C GLU A 267 -0.46 -0.38 -18.54
N GLN A 268 -1.45 -0.32 -19.44
CA GLN A 268 -1.53 0.73 -20.45
C GLN A 268 -1.63 2.12 -19.80
N TRP A 269 -2.46 2.26 -18.77
CA TRP A 269 -2.55 3.52 -18.02
C TRP A 269 -1.27 3.87 -17.28
N ALA A 270 -0.56 2.92 -16.68
CA ALA A 270 0.73 3.15 -16.03
C ALA A 270 1.79 3.64 -17.04
N ARG A 271 1.75 3.15 -18.29
CA ARG A 271 2.58 3.66 -19.39
C ARG A 271 2.21 5.08 -19.79
N THR A 272 0.94 5.34 -20.10
CA THR A 272 0.44 6.70 -20.41
C THR A 272 0.71 7.68 -19.27
N PHE A 273 0.64 7.20 -18.04
CA PHE A 273 0.95 7.94 -16.84
C PHE A 273 2.43 8.34 -16.79
N ALA A 274 3.35 7.39 -16.99
CA ALA A 274 4.79 7.65 -16.98
C ALA A 274 5.19 8.68 -18.06
N GLU A 275 4.54 8.65 -19.22
CA GLU A 275 4.72 9.62 -20.31
C GLU A 275 4.28 11.05 -19.93
N HIS A 276 3.33 11.19 -19.00
CA HIS A 276 2.74 12.46 -18.61
C HIS A 276 3.08 12.91 -17.18
N LEU A 277 3.88 12.15 -16.44
CA LEU A 277 4.23 12.39 -15.04
C LEU A 277 4.79 13.80 -14.81
N GLY A 278 5.61 14.32 -15.72
CA GLY A 278 6.17 15.68 -15.62
C GLY A 278 5.08 16.77 -15.65
N SER A 279 4.11 16.64 -16.55
CA SER A 279 2.98 17.56 -16.67
C SER A 279 2.05 17.45 -15.46
N TRP A 280 1.85 16.25 -14.92
CA TRP A 280 0.95 16.04 -13.79
C TRP A 280 1.55 16.55 -12.48
N ARG A 281 2.85 16.34 -12.25
CA ARG A 281 3.58 16.93 -11.10
C ARG A 281 3.60 18.45 -11.12
N ALA A 282 3.45 19.07 -12.28
CA ALA A 282 3.32 20.52 -12.39
C ALA A 282 1.94 21.03 -11.93
N VAL A 283 0.87 20.22 -12.03
CA VAL A 283 -0.50 20.63 -11.64
C VAL A 283 -0.87 20.14 -10.24
N PHE A 284 -0.38 18.96 -9.88
CA PHE A 284 -0.70 18.26 -8.65
C PHE A 284 0.51 18.20 -7.75
N ARG A 285 0.35 18.76 -6.56
CA ARG A 285 1.16 18.35 -5.42
C ARG A 285 0.37 17.30 -4.67
N ALA A 286 0.59 16.05 -5.05
CA ALA A 286 0.14 14.96 -4.23
C ALA A 286 0.77 15.06 -2.83
N ASN A 287 0.07 14.56 -1.80
CA ASN A 287 0.76 14.20 -0.57
C ASN A 287 1.68 12.98 -0.85
N SER A 288 2.41 12.50 0.16
CA SER A 288 3.24 11.29 0.03
C SER A 288 2.48 10.10 -0.58
N THR A 289 1.20 9.97 -0.28
CA THR A 289 0.29 8.93 -0.82
C THR A 289 0.01 9.08 -2.28
N GLY A 290 -0.37 10.27 -2.75
CA GLY A 290 -0.61 10.48 -4.16
C GLY A 290 0.70 10.35 -4.94
N ASP A 291 1.85 10.85 -4.46
CA ASP A 291 3.13 10.68 -5.17
C ASP A 291 3.52 9.21 -5.32
N GLN A 292 3.22 8.40 -4.32
CA GLN A 292 3.45 6.95 -4.36
C GLN A 292 2.42 6.25 -5.24
N LEU A 293 1.15 6.65 -5.23
CA LEU A 293 0.15 6.08 -6.14
C LEU A 293 0.42 6.46 -7.60
N LEU A 294 0.93 7.67 -7.83
CA LEU A 294 1.43 8.16 -9.11
C LEU A 294 2.61 7.26 -9.58
N LEU A 295 3.55 6.94 -8.70
CA LEU A 295 4.73 6.15 -9.10
C LEU A 295 4.54 4.62 -9.08
N HIS A 296 3.60 4.13 -8.26
CA HIS A 296 3.51 2.72 -7.83
C HIS A 296 2.06 2.22 -7.71
N GLY A 297 1.06 2.94 -8.25
CA GLY A 297 -0.36 2.64 -8.00
C GLY A 297 -0.77 1.19 -8.28
N MET A 298 -0.30 0.62 -9.39
CA MET A 298 -0.54 -0.80 -9.69
C MET A 298 0.14 -1.73 -8.68
N SER A 299 1.39 -1.46 -8.30
CA SER A 299 2.08 -2.32 -7.33
C SER A 299 1.43 -2.26 -5.96
N ILE A 300 0.78 -1.16 -5.59
CA ILE A 300 0.04 -1.04 -4.32
C ILE A 300 -1.20 -1.94 -4.36
N VAL A 301 -1.98 -1.91 -5.45
CA VAL A 301 -3.11 -2.82 -5.63
C VAL A 301 -2.64 -4.27 -5.66
N ASP A 302 -1.64 -4.60 -6.47
CA ASP A 302 -1.11 -5.97 -6.56
C ASP A 302 -0.60 -6.46 -5.19
N THR A 303 0.08 -5.59 -4.43
CA THR A 303 0.54 -5.92 -3.07
C THR A 303 -0.63 -6.17 -2.13
N GLN A 304 -1.69 -5.35 -2.18
CA GLN A 304 -2.90 -5.58 -1.40
C GLN A 304 -3.56 -6.91 -1.79
N ARG A 305 -3.68 -7.17 -3.10
CA ARG A 305 -4.30 -8.39 -3.61
C ARG A 305 -3.57 -9.63 -3.15
N TRP A 306 -2.25 -9.60 -3.32
CA TRP A 306 -1.37 -10.65 -2.87
C TRP A 306 -1.54 -10.92 -1.37
N ILE A 307 -1.67 -9.88 -0.54
CA ILE A 307 -1.82 -10.07 0.91
C ILE A 307 -3.18 -10.66 1.30
N MET A 308 -4.26 -10.28 0.62
CA MET A 308 -5.56 -10.94 0.84
C MET A 308 -5.51 -12.42 0.47
N LEU A 309 -4.77 -12.77 -0.60
CA LEU A 309 -4.51 -14.16 -0.97
C LEU A 309 -3.61 -14.86 0.07
N GLU A 310 -2.58 -14.21 0.59
CA GLU A 310 -1.71 -14.76 1.64
C GLU A 310 -2.48 -15.00 2.95
N ASP A 311 -3.41 -14.11 3.33
CA ASP A 311 -4.31 -14.30 4.48
C ASP A 311 -5.13 -15.59 4.29
N ARG A 312 -5.68 -15.78 3.08
CA ARG A 312 -6.48 -16.96 2.75
C ARG A 312 -5.65 -18.24 2.69
N ALA A 313 -4.49 -18.20 2.04
CA ALA A 313 -3.56 -19.32 1.93
C ALA A 313 -3.05 -19.76 3.32
N THR A 314 -2.81 -18.82 4.22
CA THR A 314 -2.39 -19.11 5.60
C THR A 314 -3.49 -19.82 6.38
N ASP A 315 -4.74 -19.36 6.28
CA ASP A 315 -5.90 -20.02 6.91
C ASP A 315 -6.10 -21.45 6.38
N ILE A 316 -5.97 -21.65 5.06
CA ILE A 316 -6.04 -22.98 4.44
C ILE A 316 -4.90 -23.88 4.93
N ALA A 317 -3.66 -23.38 5.00
CA ALA A 317 -2.53 -24.16 5.49
C ALA A 317 -2.71 -24.63 6.94
N LEU A 318 -3.25 -23.76 7.80
CA LEU A 318 -3.60 -24.11 9.18
C LEU A 318 -4.74 -25.16 9.22
N ALA A 319 -5.75 -25.04 8.37
CA ALA A 319 -6.83 -26.02 8.26
C ALA A 319 -6.32 -27.39 7.74
N LEU A 320 -5.40 -27.40 6.77
CA LEU A 320 -4.75 -28.62 6.27
C LEU A 320 -3.94 -29.30 7.37
N SER A 321 -3.21 -28.54 8.19
CA SER A 321 -2.47 -29.09 9.33
C SER A 321 -3.41 -29.73 10.35
N LEU A 322 -4.54 -29.08 10.69
CA LEU A 322 -5.56 -29.67 11.56
C LEU A 322 -6.15 -30.96 10.98
N PHE A 323 -6.51 -30.95 9.69
CA PHE A 323 -7.04 -32.13 9.01
C PHE A 323 -6.05 -33.29 9.08
N ARG A 324 -4.77 -33.03 8.83
CA ARG A 324 -3.72 -34.05 8.88
C ARG A 324 -3.51 -34.61 10.27
N GLN A 325 -3.56 -33.77 11.31
CA GLN A 325 -3.46 -34.21 12.70
C GLN A 325 -4.65 -35.09 13.12
N ASP A 326 -5.86 -34.72 12.70
CA ASP A 326 -7.08 -35.45 13.02
C ASP A 326 -7.22 -36.76 12.24
N ARG A 327 -6.95 -36.73 10.93
CA ARG A 327 -7.19 -37.86 10.01
C ARG A 327 -5.97 -38.73 9.75
N GLY A 328 -4.78 -38.30 10.16
CA GLY A 328 -3.52 -39.02 9.92
C GLY A 328 -3.11 -39.13 8.45
N ARG A 329 -3.69 -38.31 7.56
CA ARG A 329 -3.38 -38.25 6.12
C ARG A 329 -3.53 -36.83 5.58
N ASN A 330 -2.89 -36.54 4.45
CA ASN A 330 -3.12 -35.30 3.70
C ASN A 330 -4.55 -35.29 3.11
N ALA A 331 -5.12 -34.10 2.97
CA ALA A 331 -6.33 -33.89 2.17
C ALA A 331 -6.00 -34.07 0.69
N THR A 332 -6.95 -34.58 -0.10
CA THR A 332 -6.83 -34.69 -1.56
C THR A 332 -7.55 -33.55 -2.30
N SER A 333 -8.36 -32.77 -1.58
CA SER A 333 -9.06 -31.58 -2.09
C SER A 333 -9.45 -30.64 -0.93
N LEU A 334 -9.73 -29.36 -1.22
CA LEU A 334 -10.24 -28.40 -0.22
C LEU A 334 -11.65 -28.76 0.28
N ALA A 335 -12.43 -29.51 -0.49
CA ALA A 335 -13.77 -29.94 -0.10
C ALA A 335 -13.75 -30.85 1.13
N GLU A 336 -12.66 -31.60 1.35
CA GLU A 336 -12.52 -32.44 2.54
C GLU A 336 -12.34 -31.65 3.84
N LEU A 337 -11.95 -30.37 3.74
CA LEU A 337 -11.80 -29.49 4.89
C LEU A 337 -13.14 -28.93 5.37
N VAL A 338 -14.19 -29.00 4.54
CA VAL A 338 -15.51 -28.43 4.82
C VAL A 338 -16.46 -29.53 5.32
N PRO A 339 -17.30 -29.28 6.36
CA PRO A 339 -17.42 -28.04 7.14
C PRO A 339 -16.55 -28.01 8.41
N GLU A 340 -15.80 -29.08 8.69
CA GLU A 340 -15.19 -29.30 10.01
C GLU A 340 -13.99 -28.39 10.29
N PHE A 341 -13.15 -28.17 9.28
CA PHE A 341 -11.93 -27.34 9.40
C PHE A 341 -12.11 -25.98 8.72
N LEU A 342 -12.96 -25.87 7.71
CA LEU A 342 -13.34 -24.61 7.05
C LEU A 342 -14.87 -24.48 7.01
N GLU A 343 -15.38 -23.27 7.20
CA GLU A 343 -16.83 -23.01 7.16
C GLU A 343 -17.43 -23.22 5.76
N SER A 344 -16.67 -22.86 4.72
CA SER A 344 -17.04 -23.00 3.32
C SER A 344 -15.81 -23.29 2.47
N LEU A 345 -16.03 -23.66 1.21
CA LEU A 345 -14.94 -23.69 0.23
C LEU A 345 -14.34 -22.29 0.13
N PRO A 346 -13.00 -22.16 0.20
CA PRO A 346 -12.36 -20.87 0.11
C PRO A 346 -12.42 -20.37 -1.33
N GLU A 347 -12.82 -19.11 -1.46
CA GLU A 347 -12.93 -18.40 -2.74
C GLU A 347 -11.78 -17.38 -2.87
N ASP A 348 -11.37 -17.11 -4.10
CA ASP A 348 -10.53 -15.97 -4.43
C ASP A 348 -11.31 -14.68 -4.14
N PRO A 349 -10.76 -13.74 -3.35
CA PRO A 349 -11.48 -12.56 -2.91
C PRO A 349 -11.77 -11.54 -4.02
N PHE A 350 -11.27 -11.74 -5.25
CA PHE A 350 -11.42 -10.80 -6.37
C PHE A 350 -12.43 -11.23 -7.42
N ASP A 351 -12.52 -12.53 -7.71
CA ASP A 351 -13.47 -13.06 -8.69
C ASP A 351 -14.50 -14.02 -8.09
N LEU A 352 -14.37 -14.32 -6.79
CA LEU A 352 -15.21 -15.27 -6.04
C LEU A 352 -15.16 -16.69 -6.60
N ALA A 353 -14.18 -17.01 -7.46
CA ALA A 353 -13.99 -18.36 -7.94
C ALA A 353 -13.45 -19.24 -6.80
N PRO A 354 -13.91 -20.49 -6.66
CA PRO A 354 -13.32 -21.43 -5.71
C PRO A 354 -11.82 -21.60 -5.98
N LEU A 355 -11.01 -21.58 -4.92
CA LEU A 355 -9.58 -21.89 -5.03
C LEU A 355 -9.38 -23.39 -5.27
N GLU A 356 -8.35 -23.72 -6.05
CA GLU A 356 -7.90 -25.08 -6.31
C GLU A 356 -6.72 -25.44 -5.41
N PHE A 357 -6.57 -26.74 -5.16
CA PHE A 357 -5.52 -27.28 -4.30
C PHE A 357 -4.86 -28.45 -5.00
N ASP A 358 -3.55 -28.35 -5.17
CA ASP A 358 -2.73 -29.47 -5.61
C ASP A 358 -2.28 -30.27 -4.38
N PRO A 359 -2.76 -31.50 -4.19
CA PRO A 359 -2.41 -32.32 -3.03
C PRO A 359 -0.96 -32.82 -3.05
N GLU A 360 -0.29 -32.85 -4.20
CA GLU A 360 1.11 -33.29 -4.29
C GLU A 360 2.06 -32.20 -3.80
N SER A 361 1.87 -30.98 -4.28
CA SER A 361 2.68 -29.84 -3.88
C SER A 361 2.20 -29.15 -2.59
N GLY A 362 0.95 -29.38 -2.19
CA GLY A 362 0.29 -28.63 -1.12
C GLY A 362 -0.01 -27.18 -1.49
N VAL A 363 0.10 -26.81 -2.78
CA VAL A 363 -0.06 -25.44 -3.25
C VAL A 363 -1.53 -25.15 -3.56
N VAL A 364 -2.04 -24.10 -2.93
CA VAL A 364 -3.33 -23.50 -3.28
C VAL A 364 -3.11 -22.53 -4.44
N HIS A 365 -3.89 -22.66 -5.49
CA HIS A 365 -3.81 -21.81 -6.67
C HIS A 365 -5.20 -21.42 -7.16
N ARG A 366 -5.25 -20.36 -7.97
CA ARG A 366 -6.47 -20.00 -8.68
C ARG A 366 -6.61 -20.95 -9.89
N PRO A 367 -7.83 -21.43 -10.21
CA PRO A 367 -8.07 -22.11 -11.47
C PRO A 367 -7.56 -21.24 -12.61
N GLU A 368 -6.86 -21.85 -13.57
CA GLU A 368 -6.49 -21.13 -14.79
C GLU A 368 -7.79 -20.70 -15.47
N ALA A 369 -8.09 -19.40 -15.43
CA ALA A 369 -9.31 -18.87 -16.00
C ALA A 369 -9.36 -19.34 -17.44
N THR A 370 -10.36 -20.17 -17.78
CA THR A 370 -10.55 -20.60 -19.16
C THR A 370 -11.00 -19.35 -19.89
N ILE A 371 -10.03 -18.57 -20.41
CA ILE A 371 -10.32 -17.40 -21.21
C ILE A 371 -11.16 -17.94 -22.35
N PRO A 372 -12.45 -17.57 -22.47
CA PRO A 372 -13.22 -17.99 -23.61
C PRO A 372 -12.46 -17.48 -24.82
N VAL A 373 -11.85 -18.41 -25.56
CA VAL A 373 -11.10 -18.06 -26.77
C VAL A 373 -12.11 -17.39 -27.67
N ALA A 374 -12.00 -16.06 -27.78
CA ALA A 374 -12.87 -15.31 -28.66
C ALA A 374 -12.79 -16.02 -30.02
N PRO A 375 -13.95 -16.36 -30.64
CA PRO A 375 -13.95 -17.10 -31.89
C PRO A 375 -13.00 -16.40 -32.84
N SER A 376 -11.98 -17.14 -33.30
CA SER A 376 -10.89 -16.57 -34.05
C SER A 376 -11.46 -15.70 -35.18
N GLN A 377 -10.93 -14.49 -35.38
CA GLN A 377 -11.39 -13.62 -36.47
C GLN A 377 -11.21 -14.26 -37.87
N GLN A 378 -10.58 -15.44 -37.96
CA GLN A 378 -10.54 -16.23 -39.20
C GLN A 378 -11.90 -16.79 -39.64
N ASP A 379 -12.88 -16.93 -38.73
CA ASP A 379 -14.23 -17.42 -39.10
C ASP A 379 -15.21 -16.30 -39.51
N GLN A 380 -14.79 -15.03 -39.47
CA GLN A 380 -15.61 -13.88 -39.91
C GLN A 380 -15.27 -13.41 -41.33
N ARG A 381 -14.87 -14.31 -42.24
CA ARG A 381 -14.88 -13.96 -43.66
C ARG A 381 -16.34 -13.95 -44.15
N PRO A 382 -16.85 -12.81 -44.65
CA PRO A 382 -18.16 -12.79 -45.28
C PRO A 382 -18.17 -13.76 -46.46
N ARG A 383 -19.21 -14.59 -46.52
CA ARG A 383 -19.48 -15.46 -47.68
C ARG A 383 -19.97 -14.66 -48.87
#